data_AF-A0AAV9X723-F1
#
_entry.id   AF-A0AAV9X723-F1
#
_cell.length_a   1.000
_cell.length_b   1.000
_cell.length_c   1.000
_cell.angle_alpha   90.00
_cell.angle_beta   90.00
_cell.angle_gamma   90.00
#
_symmetry.space_group_name_H-M   'P 1'
#
loop_
_entity.id
_entity.type
_entity.pdbx_description
1 polymer ?
#
loop_
_entity_poly.entity_id
_entity_poly.type
_entity_poly.pdbx_seq_one_letter_code
_entity_poly.pdbx_strand_id
1 'polypeptide(L)'
;MPLNTLPVEILASVCEELDEDGHLALRLVSKELNEKIEDLHLHALYRSRNVFSSAAGFENLTKIATHPSNVNQLVKRLVFYVGRPFPSKRNKNTRERKSKMEADVRAQFEEREKMLTDGTHIAILSNAFKHLPKLDSIELAVGTIRSRSDFNMIFPSFRIKPGQILSESELRDIADNWVWRKDDYGDEMQESADSLWEILTRAAPSESIKHIDMNLPRGRGIQASNLTLESQALYNNLESFCLKFAPPKSGSRYSRNPDNPARITQRLQLLNWLHGIGQNLQTLSISFGDWSGFESWGPHDKTLVVLPEFPKLDKLRSLTLRSVDVEFDSFKAALGTYKNLEELRLYRVAMFPEAKYRLKNDPLDPVPRYWFEVLKYLRAEFRNLRVFHLAPHSGSDLSSFSDLREGTVPTVSIVGKWDSPQTDCVTIITRCPMQLEGIRRVTRRNLKEAFENHTDQFNFWEWVTGGKWKEETAREEAWTGCFGSNEYLMENLLYDCKDNDEVRIARGTPDYTRYEKFIADLDITRMGSGMWNRNYGYEDEYWAKFRTIKSDLIRDD
;
A
#
# COMPACT_ATOMS: atom_id res chain seq x y z
N MET A 1 0.99 13.07 40.18
CA MET A 1 -0.46 13.27 40.33
C MET A 1 -1.13 11.91 40.14
N PRO A 2 -2.12 11.50 40.96
CA PRO A 2 -2.77 10.19 40.79
C PRO A 2 -3.56 10.08 39.48
N LEU A 3 -3.45 8.97 38.75
CA LEU A 3 -4.11 8.76 37.46
C LEU A 3 -5.64 8.95 37.54
N ASN A 4 -6.29 8.47 38.60
CA ASN A 4 -7.73 8.63 38.81
C ASN A 4 -8.18 10.09 38.97
N THR A 5 -7.28 11.02 39.34
CA THR A 5 -7.56 12.46 39.45
C THR A 5 -7.44 13.22 38.13
N LEU A 6 -6.99 12.58 37.04
CA LEU A 6 -6.88 13.24 35.74
C LEU A 6 -8.26 13.51 35.10
N PRO A 7 -8.39 14.59 34.31
CA PRO A 7 -9.53 14.80 33.40
C PRO A 7 -9.70 13.64 32.42
N VAL A 8 -10.92 13.44 31.93
CA VAL A 8 -11.24 12.32 31.01
C VAL A 8 -10.54 12.50 29.66
N GLU A 9 -10.34 13.75 29.24
CA GLU A 9 -9.66 14.16 28.02
C GLU A 9 -8.18 13.73 28.05
N ILE A 10 -7.49 13.93 29.18
CA ILE A 10 -6.09 13.50 29.35
C ILE A 10 -6.00 11.97 29.44
N LEU A 11 -6.98 11.32 30.09
CA LEU A 11 -7.03 9.86 30.12
C LEU A 11 -7.32 9.24 28.75
N ALA A 12 -8.13 9.90 27.90
CA ALA A 12 -8.37 9.48 26.53
C ALA A 12 -7.06 9.50 25.71
N SER A 13 -6.31 10.60 25.72
CA SER A 13 -5.03 10.66 25.00
C SER A 13 -3.92 9.78 25.58
N VAL A 14 -4.00 9.39 26.86
CA VAL A 14 -3.15 8.32 27.39
C VAL A 14 -3.60 6.93 26.92
N CYS A 15 -4.91 6.71 26.77
CA CYS A 15 -5.48 5.45 26.29
C CYS A 15 -5.30 5.24 24.77
N GLU A 16 -5.18 6.31 23.97
CA GLU A 16 -4.89 6.23 22.53
C GLU A 16 -3.56 5.52 22.23
N GLU A 17 -2.60 5.57 23.17
CA GLU A 17 -1.29 4.90 23.11
C GLU A 17 -1.29 3.48 23.74
N LEU A 18 -2.44 2.94 24.18
CA LEU A 18 -2.52 1.66 24.90
C LEU A 18 -3.25 0.55 24.12
N ASP A 19 -2.74 -0.68 24.25
CA ASP A 19 -3.36 -1.87 23.71
C ASP A 19 -4.51 -2.42 24.60
N GLU A 20 -5.05 -3.58 24.22
CA GLU A 20 -6.11 -4.29 24.96
C GLU A 20 -5.73 -4.54 26.44
N ASP A 21 -4.53 -5.07 26.70
CA ASP A 21 -4.12 -5.43 28.06
C ASP A 21 -3.66 -4.21 28.88
N GLY A 22 -3.16 -3.15 28.24
CA GLY A 22 -2.88 -1.85 28.88
C GLY A 22 -4.14 -1.14 29.36
N HIS A 23 -5.19 -1.11 28.53
CA HIS A 23 -6.52 -0.63 28.95
C HIS A 23 -7.09 -1.45 30.11
N LEU A 24 -7.03 -2.79 30.01
CA LEU A 24 -7.48 -3.68 31.08
C LEU A 24 -6.68 -3.46 32.37
N ALA A 25 -5.36 -3.29 32.29
CA ALA A 25 -4.51 -3.03 33.44
C ALA A 25 -4.93 -1.73 34.16
N LEU A 26 -5.16 -0.63 33.43
CA LEU A 26 -5.65 0.62 34.04
C LEU A 26 -7.01 0.46 34.72
N ARG A 27 -7.95 -0.28 34.11
CA ARG A 27 -9.26 -0.59 34.72
C ARG A 27 -9.13 -1.41 36.01
N LEU A 28 -8.12 -2.27 36.11
CA LEU A 28 -7.85 -3.09 37.30
C LEU A 28 -7.15 -2.34 38.45
N VAL A 29 -6.61 -1.13 38.23
CA VAL A 29 -5.92 -0.34 39.27
C VAL A 29 -6.90 0.21 40.33
N SER A 30 -8.09 0.66 39.93
CA SER A 30 -9.07 1.25 40.86
C SER A 30 -10.48 1.29 40.24
N LYS A 31 -11.51 1.34 41.08
CA LYS A 31 -12.92 1.42 40.65
C LYS A 31 -13.17 2.69 39.84
N GLU A 32 -12.58 3.80 40.26
CA GLU A 32 -12.69 5.11 39.63
C GLU A 32 -12.02 5.15 38.24
N LEU A 33 -10.92 4.41 38.04
CA LEU A 33 -10.34 4.22 36.71
C LEU A 33 -11.15 3.24 35.86
N ASN A 34 -11.74 2.19 36.43
CA ASN A 34 -12.69 1.36 35.69
C ASN A 34 -13.83 2.20 35.12
N GLU A 35 -14.50 2.99 35.97
CA GLU A 35 -15.65 3.81 35.59
C GLU A 35 -15.30 4.90 34.56
N LYS A 36 -14.06 5.42 34.56
CA LYS A 36 -13.59 6.39 33.55
C LYS A 36 -13.11 5.77 32.23
N ILE A 37 -12.62 4.52 32.25
CA ILE A 37 -11.94 3.88 31.10
C ILE A 37 -12.79 2.74 30.50
N GLU A 38 -13.94 2.40 31.09
CA GLU A 38 -14.90 1.39 30.62
C GLU A 38 -15.17 1.51 29.11
N ASP A 39 -15.70 2.66 28.67
CA ASP A 39 -16.07 2.91 27.27
C ASP A 39 -14.86 3.02 26.34
N LEU A 40 -13.73 3.56 26.81
CA LEU A 40 -12.48 3.63 26.04
C LEU A 40 -11.95 2.22 25.75
N HIS A 41 -11.89 1.36 26.76
CA HIS A 41 -11.51 -0.05 26.61
C HIS A 41 -12.47 -0.82 25.71
N LEU A 42 -13.79 -0.61 25.84
CA LEU A 42 -14.77 -1.22 24.95
C LEU A 42 -14.65 -0.73 23.50
N HIS A 43 -14.31 0.55 23.28
CA HIS A 43 -14.02 1.06 21.95
C HIS A 43 -12.71 0.49 21.38
N ALA A 44 -11.63 0.42 22.15
CA ALA A 44 -10.38 -0.22 21.73
C ALA A 44 -10.58 -1.70 21.38
N LEU A 45 -11.35 -2.44 22.19
CA LEU A 45 -11.69 -3.85 21.97
C LEU A 45 -12.56 -4.08 20.73
N TYR A 46 -13.60 -3.26 20.50
CA TYR A 46 -14.69 -3.60 19.58
C TYR A 46 -14.82 -2.69 18.35
N ARG A 47 -14.28 -1.47 18.33
CA ARG A 47 -14.47 -0.52 17.20
C ARG A 47 -13.90 -1.05 15.88
N SER A 48 -12.73 -1.71 15.96
CA SER A 48 -12.12 -2.45 14.86
C SER A 48 -11.89 -3.88 15.32
N ARG A 49 -12.41 -4.88 14.60
CA ARG A 49 -12.16 -6.30 14.91
C ARG A 49 -11.37 -6.98 13.81
N ASN A 50 -10.28 -7.63 14.23
CA ASN A 50 -9.53 -8.55 13.39
C ASN A 50 -10.32 -9.86 13.24
N VAL A 51 -10.44 -10.34 12.00
CA VAL A 51 -11.15 -11.57 11.65
C VAL A 51 -10.20 -12.46 10.85
N PHE A 52 -9.67 -13.49 11.50
CA PHE A 52 -8.85 -14.49 10.80
C PHE A 52 -9.76 -15.36 9.93
N SER A 53 -9.26 -15.74 8.74
CA SER A 53 -9.98 -16.63 7.82
C SER A 53 -9.94 -18.08 8.32
N SER A 54 -10.55 -18.34 9.48
CA SER A 54 -10.68 -19.66 10.11
C SER A 54 -12.02 -19.76 10.86
N ALA A 55 -12.45 -20.99 11.17
CA ALA A 55 -13.71 -21.22 11.88
C ALA A 55 -13.78 -20.47 13.21
N ALA A 56 -12.70 -20.53 14.01
CA ALA A 56 -12.59 -19.82 15.28
C ALA A 56 -12.73 -18.29 15.11
N GLY A 57 -12.20 -17.71 14.03
CA GLY A 57 -12.36 -16.29 13.70
C GLY A 57 -13.79 -15.92 13.31
N PHE A 58 -14.44 -16.73 12.48
CA PHE A 58 -15.84 -16.52 12.09
C PHE A 58 -16.81 -16.74 13.25
N GLU A 59 -16.60 -17.75 14.09
CA GLU A 59 -17.32 -17.93 15.35
C GLU A 59 -17.12 -16.75 16.31
N ASN A 60 -15.90 -16.23 16.45
CA ASN A 60 -15.62 -15.08 17.31
C ASN A 60 -16.41 -13.85 16.84
N LEU A 61 -16.41 -13.57 15.53
CA LEU A 61 -17.22 -12.50 14.95
C LEU A 61 -18.72 -12.73 15.18
N THR A 62 -19.24 -13.95 15.00
CA THR A 62 -20.65 -14.26 15.27
C THR A 62 -21.00 -14.05 16.75
N LYS A 63 -20.15 -14.48 17.68
CA LYS A 63 -20.34 -14.32 19.14
C LYS A 63 -20.31 -12.85 19.57
N ILE A 64 -19.52 -12.00 18.90
CA ILE A 64 -19.54 -10.55 19.09
C ILE A 64 -20.83 -9.95 18.52
N ALA A 65 -21.20 -10.34 17.30
CA ALA A 65 -22.35 -9.80 16.58
C ALA A 65 -23.69 -10.10 17.28
N THR A 66 -23.85 -11.27 17.89
CA THR A 66 -25.07 -11.65 18.64
C THR A 66 -24.97 -11.40 20.15
N HIS A 67 -23.93 -10.69 20.62
CA HIS A 67 -23.67 -10.55 22.06
C HIS A 67 -24.76 -9.73 22.79
N PRO A 68 -25.35 -10.23 23.90
CA PRO A 68 -26.48 -9.59 24.56
C PRO A 68 -26.17 -8.23 25.21
N SER A 69 -24.89 -7.87 25.39
CA SER A 69 -24.46 -6.57 25.93
C SER A 69 -24.37 -5.44 24.91
N ASN A 70 -24.88 -5.63 23.68
CA ASN A 70 -24.87 -4.64 22.59
C ASN A 70 -23.47 -4.19 22.09
N VAL A 71 -22.39 -4.93 22.39
CA VAL A 71 -21.03 -4.62 21.88
C VAL A 71 -20.93 -4.73 20.34
N ASN A 72 -21.85 -5.47 19.71
CA ASN A 72 -22.07 -5.46 18.26
C ASN A 72 -22.36 -4.05 17.68
N GLN A 73 -22.93 -3.15 18.48
CA GLN A 73 -23.17 -1.76 18.11
C GLN A 73 -21.92 -0.87 18.22
N LEU A 74 -20.78 -1.38 18.67
CA LEU A 74 -19.51 -0.65 18.72
C LEU A 74 -18.65 -0.92 17.48
N VAL A 75 -18.85 -2.08 16.84
CA VAL A 75 -18.10 -2.52 15.65
C VAL A 75 -18.39 -1.61 14.47
N LYS A 76 -17.33 -1.00 13.94
CA LYS A 76 -17.36 -0.16 12.72
C LYS A 76 -16.49 -0.71 11.60
N ARG A 77 -15.29 -1.20 11.94
CA ARG A 77 -14.31 -1.76 11.00
C ARG A 77 -14.11 -3.25 11.24
N LEU A 78 -14.03 -4.01 10.16
CA LEU A 78 -13.56 -5.41 10.19
C LEU A 78 -12.31 -5.55 9.32
N VAL A 79 -11.26 -6.14 9.88
CA VAL A 79 -10.00 -6.41 9.18
C VAL A 79 -9.88 -7.92 9.00
N PHE A 80 -10.17 -8.40 7.79
CA PHE A 80 -10.05 -9.82 7.45
C PHE A 80 -8.61 -10.15 7.04
N TYR A 81 -8.01 -11.14 7.72
CA TYR A 81 -6.64 -11.55 7.45
C TYR A 81 -6.58 -12.77 6.50
N VAL A 82 -5.89 -12.60 5.36
CA VAL A 82 -5.76 -13.61 4.28
C VAL A 82 -4.46 -14.43 4.33
N GLY A 83 -4.55 -15.74 4.05
CA GLY A 83 -3.42 -16.68 4.04
C GLY A 83 -3.34 -17.51 5.32
N ARG A 84 -2.11 -17.84 5.77
CA ARG A 84 -1.85 -18.46 7.09
C ARG A 84 -0.61 -17.85 7.77
N PRO A 85 -0.52 -17.87 9.11
CA PRO A 85 0.72 -17.61 9.84
C PRO A 85 1.63 -18.85 9.77
N PHE A 86 2.84 -18.70 9.24
CA PHE A 86 3.77 -19.81 9.04
C PHE A 86 5.08 -19.64 9.83
N PRO A 87 5.62 -20.70 10.45
CA PRO A 87 6.85 -20.60 11.24
C PRO A 87 8.06 -20.34 10.34
N SER A 88 8.70 -19.20 10.54
CA SER A 88 9.92 -18.82 9.85
C SER A 88 11.02 -19.88 10.00
N LYS A 89 11.65 -20.21 8.87
CA LYS A 89 12.76 -21.17 8.78
C LYS A 89 14.01 -20.71 9.56
N ARG A 90 14.06 -19.46 10.08
CA ARG A 90 15.23 -18.84 10.74
C ARG A 90 15.37 -19.09 12.25
N ASN A 91 14.30 -19.31 13.01
CA ASN A 91 14.37 -19.31 14.49
C ASN A 91 14.53 -20.73 15.09
N LYS A 92 15.40 -20.83 16.11
CA LYS A 92 15.64 -22.01 16.96
C LYS A 92 14.74 -22.03 18.21
N ASN A 93 13.52 -21.47 18.12
CA ASN A 93 12.49 -21.59 19.16
C ASN A 93 12.37 -23.05 19.63
N THR A 94 12.09 -23.25 20.93
CA THR A 94 11.99 -24.59 21.52
C THR A 94 11.07 -25.48 20.67
N ARG A 95 11.59 -26.65 20.28
CA ARG A 95 10.96 -27.55 19.29
C ARG A 95 9.48 -27.83 19.61
N GLU A 96 9.15 -27.93 20.89
CA GLU A 96 7.81 -28.05 21.42
C GLU A 96 6.92 -26.82 21.12
N ARG A 97 7.35 -25.60 21.46
CA ARG A 97 6.59 -24.35 21.17
C ARG A 97 6.26 -24.26 19.69
N LYS A 98 7.24 -24.55 18.81
CA LYS A 98 7.03 -24.58 17.35
C LYS A 98 6.05 -25.67 16.93
N SER A 99 6.27 -26.93 17.33
CA SER A 99 5.40 -28.06 16.95
C SER A 99 3.95 -27.89 17.42
N LYS A 100 3.74 -27.21 18.56
CA LYS A 100 2.43 -26.92 19.13
C LYS A 100 1.68 -25.85 18.34
N MET A 101 2.38 -24.78 17.96
CA MET A 101 1.83 -23.73 17.08
C MET A 101 1.56 -24.25 15.66
N GLU A 102 2.40 -25.15 15.13
CA GLU A 102 2.18 -25.83 13.85
C GLU A 102 0.93 -26.74 13.86
N ALA A 103 0.61 -27.36 15.01
CA ALA A 103 -0.60 -28.16 15.18
C ALA A 103 -1.86 -27.28 15.23
N ASP A 104 -1.84 -26.18 16.01
CA ASP A 104 -2.96 -25.23 16.09
C ASP A 104 -3.31 -24.65 14.70
N VAL A 105 -2.29 -24.20 13.93
CA VAL A 105 -2.50 -23.64 12.58
C VAL A 105 -3.02 -24.69 11.59
N ARG A 106 -2.58 -25.94 11.70
CA ARG A 106 -3.07 -27.02 10.83
C ARG A 106 -4.53 -27.35 11.11
N ALA A 107 -4.91 -27.49 12.39
CA ALA A 107 -6.30 -27.76 12.76
C ALA A 107 -7.26 -26.67 12.26
N GLN A 108 -6.85 -25.40 12.37
CA GLN A 108 -7.63 -24.28 11.83
C GLN A 108 -7.71 -24.26 10.29
N PHE A 109 -6.74 -24.84 9.58
CA PHE A 109 -6.86 -25.04 8.13
C PHE A 109 -7.87 -26.12 7.79
N GLU A 110 -7.69 -27.33 8.32
CA GLU A 110 -8.52 -28.49 7.95
C GLU A 110 -10.01 -28.22 8.19
N GLU A 111 -10.32 -27.44 9.23
CA GLU A 111 -11.66 -26.92 9.50
C GLU A 111 -12.11 -25.83 8.51
N ARG A 112 -11.28 -24.83 8.21
CA ARG A 112 -11.55 -23.77 7.23
C ARG A 112 -11.75 -24.32 5.81
N GLU A 113 -10.90 -25.23 5.38
CA GLU A 113 -10.89 -25.89 4.07
C GLU A 113 -12.20 -26.66 3.84
N LYS A 114 -12.69 -27.34 4.89
CA LYS A 114 -14.04 -27.90 4.94
C LYS A 114 -15.13 -26.83 4.84
N MET A 115 -15.08 -25.76 5.66
CA MET A 115 -16.07 -24.68 5.61
C MET A 115 -16.14 -23.96 4.26
N LEU A 116 -15.02 -23.83 3.56
CA LEU A 116 -14.95 -23.29 2.20
C LEU A 116 -15.65 -24.24 1.20
N THR A 117 -15.40 -25.55 1.33
CA THR A 117 -15.98 -26.60 0.48
C THR A 117 -17.49 -26.75 0.66
N ASP A 118 -18.01 -26.60 1.88
CA ASP A 118 -19.45 -26.74 2.18
C ASP A 118 -20.24 -25.42 2.16
N GLY A 119 -19.58 -24.28 1.96
CA GLY A 119 -20.19 -22.95 1.88
C GLY A 119 -20.72 -22.38 3.20
N THR A 120 -20.60 -23.09 4.33
CA THR A 120 -21.13 -22.66 5.64
C THR A 120 -20.59 -21.31 6.09
N HIS A 121 -19.35 -20.99 5.72
CA HIS A 121 -18.70 -19.71 5.99
C HIS A 121 -19.50 -18.50 5.46
N ILE A 122 -20.14 -18.62 4.28
CA ILE A 122 -20.99 -17.55 3.72
C ILE A 122 -22.21 -17.33 4.62
N ALA A 123 -22.87 -18.40 5.06
CA ALA A 123 -24.06 -18.31 5.92
C ALA A 123 -23.72 -17.72 7.30
N ILE A 124 -22.61 -18.15 7.91
CA ILE A 124 -22.12 -17.65 9.20
C ILE A 124 -21.81 -16.15 9.15
N LEU A 125 -21.09 -15.70 8.11
CA LEU A 125 -20.74 -14.29 7.96
C LEU A 125 -21.94 -13.43 7.53
N SER A 126 -22.83 -13.96 6.68
CA SER A 126 -24.13 -13.32 6.38
C SER A 126 -24.96 -13.08 7.65
N ASN A 127 -24.96 -14.05 8.58
CA ASN A 127 -25.66 -13.91 9.84
C ASN A 127 -24.95 -12.92 10.78
N ALA A 128 -23.62 -12.99 10.87
CA ALA A 128 -22.84 -12.05 11.68
C ALA A 128 -23.06 -10.60 11.23
N PHE A 129 -22.88 -10.29 9.94
CA PHE A 129 -23.01 -8.92 9.45
C PHE A 129 -24.42 -8.33 9.62
N LYS A 130 -25.49 -9.14 9.52
CA LYS A 130 -26.87 -8.69 9.81
C LYS A 130 -27.05 -8.14 11.24
N HIS A 131 -26.19 -8.55 12.17
CA HIS A 131 -26.21 -8.09 13.55
C HIS A 131 -25.11 -7.06 13.86
N LEU A 132 -24.43 -6.47 12.85
CA LEU A 132 -23.42 -5.42 13.02
C LEU A 132 -23.92 -4.08 12.43
N PRO A 133 -24.93 -3.41 13.02
CA PRO A 133 -25.67 -2.31 12.41
C PRO A 133 -24.89 -0.99 12.23
N LYS A 134 -23.62 -0.93 12.67
CA LYS A 134 -22.74 0.24 12.49
C LYS A 134 -21.46 -0.08 11.72
N LEU A 135 -21.41 -1.25 11.07
CA LEU A 135 -20.31 -1.68 10.20
C LEU A 135 -20.21 -0.78 8.95
N ASP A 136 -19.27 0.15 8.96
CA ASP A 136 -19.03 1.11 7.86
C ASP A 136 -17.80 0.76 7.01
N SER A 137 -16.88 -0.07 7.52
CA SER A 137 -15.58 -0.35 6.91
C SER A 137 -15.18 -1.83 6.93
N ILE A 138 -14.64 -2.32 5.80
CA ILE A 138 -14.05 -3.66 5.69
C ILE A 138 -12.67 -3.57 5.01
N GLU A 139 -11.66 -4.21 5.57
CA GLU A 139 -10.32 -4.34 4.99
C GLU A 139 -9.97 -5.82 4.76
N LEU A 140 -9.33 -6.14 3.63
CA LEU A 140 -8.63 -7.41 3.42
C LEU A 140 -7.12 -7.19 3.55
N ALA A 141 -6.52 -7.66 4.64
CA ALA A 141 -5.13 -7.37 5.01
C ALA A 141 -4.27 -8.63 5.09
N VAL A 142 -2.95 -8.44 5.06
CA VAL A 142 -2.00 -9.48 5.49
C VAL A 142 -2.12 -9.67 6.99
N GLY A 143 -2.13 -10.91 7.48
CA GLY A 143 -2.15 -11.20 8.90
C GLY A 143 -0.98 -10.56 9.65
N THR A 144 -1.33 -9.77 10.67
CA THR A 144 -0.41 -9.29 11.71
C THR A 144 -1.02 -9.61 13.07
N ILE A 145 -0.21 -10.11 13.99
CA ILE A 145 -0.68 -10.45 15.35
C ILE A 145 -0.47 -9.20 16.20
N ARG A 146 -1.55 -8.45 16.43
CA ARG A 146 -1.47 -7.13 17.06
C ARG A 146 -1.77 -7.16 18.56
N SER A 147 -2.35 -8.25 19.07
CA SER A 147 -2.80 -8.36 20.46
C SER A 147 -2.66 -9.78 21.01
N ARG A 148 -2.78 -9.90 22.34
CA ARG A 148 -2.95 -11.19 23.03
C ARG A 148 -4.24 -11.91 22.59
N SER A 149 -5.32 -11.20 22.25
CA SER A 149 -6.56 -11.84 21.79
C SER A 149 -6.42 -12.42 20.38
N ASP A 150 -5.72 -11.73 19.46
CA ASP A 150 -5.31 -12.30 18.17
C ASP A 150 -4.43 -13.54 18.37
N PHE A 151 -3.42 -13.45 19.23
CA PHE A 151 -2.49 -14.57 19.47
C PHE A 151 -3.22 -15.82 19.99
N ASN A 152 -4.13 -15.67 20.96
CA ASN A 152 -4.93 -16.79 21.47
C ASN A 152 -5.95 -17.31 20.46
N MET A 153 -6.42 -16.49 19.52
CA MET A 153 -7.34 -16.91 18.47
C MET A 153 -6.63 -17.77 17.40
N ILE A 154 -5.35 -17.51 17.13
CA ILE A 154 -4.52 -18.32 16.21
C ILE A 154 -3.92 -19.55 16.92
N PHE A 155 -3.44 -19.37 18.16
CA PHE A 155 -2.72 -20.38 18.93
C PHE A 155 -3.43 -20.70 20.28
N PRO A 156 -4.69 -21.21 20.23
CA PRO A 156 -5.53 -21.39 21.42
C PRO A 156 -4.96 -22.37 22.45
N SER A 157 -4.01 -23.21 22.06
CA SER A 157 -3.34 -24.14 22.99
C SER A 157 -2.42 -23.43 23.99
N PHE A 158 -2.08 -22.15 23.80
CA PHE A 158 -1.22 -21.36 24.70
C PHE A 158 -1.96 -20.70 25.86
N ARG A 159 -3.25 -20.35 25.68
CA ARG A 159 -4.16 -19.88 26.74
C ARG A 159 -3.60 -18.72 27.57
N ILE A 160 -3.00 -17.72 26.93
CA ILE A 160 -2.43 -16.54 27.58
C ILE A 160 -3.57 -15.72 28.18
N LYS A 161 -3.60 -15.60 29.51
CA LYS A 161 -4.69 -14.98 30.25
C LYS A 161 -4.67 -13.45 30.10
N PRO A 162 -5.83 -12.76 30.23
CA PRO A 162 -5.87 -11.30 30.31
C PRO A 162 -4.91 -10.75 31.37
N GLY A 163 -4.19 -9.67 31.05
CA GLY A 163 -3.15 -9.09 31.89
C GLY A 163 -1.82 -9.87 31.93
N GLN A 164 -1.70 -11.03 31.27
CA GLN A 164 -0.37 -11.62 30.98
C GLN A 164 0.21 -10.93 29.74
N ILE A 165 0.90 -9.82 29.99
CA ILE A 165 1.67 -9.09 28.97
C ILE A 165 2.68 -10.06 28.34
N LEU A 166 2.49 -10.38 27.06
CA LEU A 166 3.59 -10.87 26.22
C LEU A 166 4.60 -9.72 26.13
N SER A 167 5.87 -9.98 26.39
CA SER A 167 6.89 -8.95 26.22
C SER A 167 6.87 -8.42 24.78
N GLU A 168 7.18 -7.15 24.57
CA GLU A 168 7.16 -6.59 23.21
C GLU A 168 8.17 -7.33 22.30
N SER A 169 9.29 -7.77 22.89
CA SER A 169 10.23 -8.71 22.27
C SER A 169 9.59 -10.04 21.85
N GLU A 170 8.69 -10.62 22.64
CA GLU A 170 7.96 -11.84 22.24
C GLU A 170 6.90 -11.58 21.18
N LEU A 171 6.18 -10.46 21.23
CA LEU A 171 5.22 -10.09 20.18
C LEU A 171 5.92 -9.85 18.85
N ARG A 172 7.06 -9.12 18.86
CA ARG A 172 7.94 -8.98 17.70
C ARG A 172 8.51 -10.32 17.24
N ASP A 173 9.07 -11.14 18.14
CA ASP A 173 9.54 -12.50 17.81
C ASP A 173 8.41 -13.38 17.23
N ILE A 174 7.18 -13.23 17.70
CA ILE A 174 6.03 -13.92 17.14
C ILE A 174 5.72 -13.39 15.73
N ALA A 175 5.66 -12.07 15.51
CA ALA A 175 5.40 -11.49 14.20
C ALA A 175 6.51 -11.82 13.18
N ASP A 176 7.77 -11.56 13.53
CA ASP A 176 8.97 -11.75 12.70
C ASP A 176 9.29 -13.23 12.45
N ASN A 177 8.81 -14.14 13.32
CA ASN A 177 8.98 -15.58 13.13
C ASN A 177 7.69 -16.34 12.79
N TRP A 178 6.54 -15.68 12.67
CA TRP A 178 5.30 -16.24 12.10
C TRP A 178 4.77 -15.41 10.92
N VAL A 179 5.72 -14.87 10.14
CA VAL A 179 5.47 -14.10 8.92
C VAL A 179 4.59 -14.89 7.95
N TRP A 180 3.56 -14.21 7.47
CA TRP A 180 2.68 -14.64 6.39
C TRP A 180 3.47 -14.48 5.09
N ARG A 181 4.35 -15.46 4.80
CA ARG A 181 5.39 -15.37 3.78
C ARG A 181 4.78 -15.13 2.39
N LYS A 182 5.09 -13.96 1.82
CA LYS A 182 4.62 -13.50 0.49
C LYS A 182 4.99 -14.48 -0.64
N ASP A 183 6.10 -15.20 -0.46
CA ASP A 183 6.82 -15.90 -1.53
C ASP A 183 6.55 -17.42 -1.55
N ASP A 184 6.47 -18.07 -0.37
CA ASP A 184 6.31 -19.54 -0.26
C ASP A 184 4.87 -20.02 -0.59
N TYR A 185 3.82 -19.18 -0.46
CA TYR A 185 2.39 -19.59 -0.52
C TYR A 185 1.46 -18.64 -1.33
N GLY A 186 1.90 -18.25 -2.53
CA GLY A 186 1.19 -17.25 -3.34
C GLY A 186 -0.25 -17.60 -3.72
N ASP A 187 -0.50 -18.83 -4.14
CA ASP A 187 -1.83 -19.30 -4.58
C ASP A 187 -2.83 -19.41 -3.42
N GLU A 188 -2.41 -19.91 -2.25
CA GLU A 188 -3.29 -20.01 -1.07
C GLU A 188 -3.79 -18.65 -0.60
N MET A 189 -2.90 -17.65 -0.61
CA MET A 189 -3.25 -16.27 -0.25
C MET A 189 -4.19 -15.65 -1.28
N GLN A 190 -4.01 -15.98 -2.55
CA GLN A 190 -4.86 -15.54 -3.64
C GLN A 190 -6.26 -16.13 -3.53
N GLU A 191 -6.37 -17.45 -3.36
CA GLU A 191 -7.64 -18.16 -3.14
C GLU A 191 -8.33 -17.68 -1.85
N SER A 192 -7.56 -17.37 -0.81
CA SER A 192 -8.09 -16.73 0.41
C SER A 192 -8.71 -15.35 0.15
N ALA A 193 -8.11 -14.52 -0.70
CA ALA A 193 -8.64 -13.22 -1.06
C ALA A 193 -9.87 -13.34 -1.98
N ASP A 194 -9.84 -14.25 -2.95
CA ASP A 194 -10.93 -14.51 -3.87
C ASP A 194 -12.17 -15.08 -3.15
N SER A 195 -12.02 -16.06 -2.27
CA SER A 195 -13.14 -16.57 -1.45
C SER A 195 -13.67 -15.53 -0.46
N LEU A 196 -12.80 -14.72 0.18
CA LEU A 196 -13.31 -13.63 1.03
C LEU A 196 -14.07 -12.58 0.21
N TRP A 197 -13.67 -12.28 -1.01
CA TRP A 197 -14.41 -11.39 -1.90
C TRP A 197 -15.78 -11.97 -2.32
N GLU A 198 -15.86 -13.26 -2.60
CA GLU A 198 -17.13 -13.97 -2.86
C GLU A 198 -18.09 -13.92 -1.65
N ILE A 199 -17.56 -13.97 -0.43
CA ILE A 199 -18.35 -13.71 0.79
C ILE A 199 -18.82 -12.26 0.81
N LEU A 200 -17.91 -11.29 0.69
CA LEU A 200 -18.24 -9.88 0.85
C LEU A 200 -19.28 -9.41 -0.16
N THR A 201 -19.22 -9.92 -1.39
CA THR A 201 -20.22 -9.66 -2.43
C THR A 201 -21.59 -10.31 -2.13
N ARG A 202 -21.65 -11.52 -1.56
CA ARG A 202 -22.93 -12.22 -1.28
C ARG A 202 -23.55 -11.99 0.10
N ALA A 203 -22.73 -11.73 1.12
CA ALA A 203 -23.11 -11.78 2.53
C ALA A 203 -23.25 -10.40 3.19
N ALA A 204 -22.56 -9.39 2.68
CA ALA A 204 -22.39 -8.12 3.39
C ALA A 204 -23.63 -7.21 3.26
N PRO A 205 -24.07 -6.55 4.35
CA PRO A 205 -25.25 -5.68 4.37
C PRO A 205 -25.00 -4.43 3.54
N SER A 206 -25.67 -4.38 2.41
CA SER A 206 -25.49 -3.42 1.33
C SER A 206 -25.63 -1.95 1.71
N GLU A 207 -26.31 -1.66 2.82
CA GLU A 207 -26.77 -0.31 3.17
C GLU A 207 -25.85 0.42 4.17
N SER A 208 -24.97 -0.30 4.87
CA SER A 208 -24.11 0.26 5.92
C SER A 208 -22.66 0.49 5.50
N ILE A 209 -22.14 -0.33 4.59
CA ILE A 209 -20.72 -0.35 4.24
C ILE A 209 -20.41 0.77 3.24
N LYS A 210 -19.51 1.67 3.67
CA LYS A 210 -19.03 2.84 2.92
C LYS A 210 -17.60 2.68 2.43
N HIS A 211 -16.80 1.84 3.08
CA HIS A 211 -15.37 1.75 2.85
C HIS A 211 -14.92 0.30 2.68
N ILE A 212 -14.28 -0.03 1.55
CA ILE A 212 -13.60 -1.30 1.36
C ILE A 212 -12.14 -1.04 0.95
N ASP A 213 -11.18 -1.63 1.68
CA ASP A 213 -9.75 -1.60 1.34
C ASP A 213 -9.18 -3.01 1.16
N MET A 214 -8.19 -3.15 0.27
CA MET A 214 -7.50 -4.39 -0.04
C MET A 214 -6.01 -4.18 0.21
N ASN A 215 -5.62 -4.24 1.47
CA ASN A 215 -4.25 -4.10 1.93
C ASN A 215 -3.40 -5.38 1.71
N LEU A 216 -3.55 -5.96 0.51
CA LEU A 216 -2.87 -7.16 0.05
C LEU A 216 -1.43 -6.88 -0.47
N PRO A 217 -0.53 -7.88 -0.51
CA PRO A 217 0.83 -7.71 -1.02
C PRO A 217 0.93 -7.42 -2.52
N ARG A 218 2.15 -7.13 -2.99
CA ARG A 218 2.50 -7.15 -4.42
C ARG A 218 2.24 -8.53 -5.02
N GLY A 219 1.79 -8.56 -6.28
CA GLY A 219 1.42 -9.80 -6.97
C GLY A 219 0.22 -10.55 -6.38
N ARG A 220 -0.59 -9.93 -5.51
CA ARG A 220 -1.80 -10.49 -4.91
C ARG A 220 -2.97 -9.50 -5.04
N GLY A 221 -4.19 -10.00 -5.06
CA GLY A 221 -5.38 -9.18 -5.23
C GLY A 221 -6.64 -10.03 -5.31
N ILE A 222 -7.62 -9.57 -6.07
CA ILE A 222 -8.74 -10.38 -6.58
C ILE A 222 -8.46 -10.68 -8.06
N GLN A 223 -8.82 -11.88 -8.53
CA GLN A 223 -8.90 -12.14 -9.97
C GLN A 223 -10.11 -11.40 -10.54
N ALA A 224 -9.94 -10.54 -11.55
CA ALA A 224 -11.04 -9.73 -12.10
C ALA A 224 -12.21 -10.57 -12.68
N SER A 225 -12.01 -11.87 -12.93
CA SER A 225 -13.08 -12.85 -13.20
C SER A 225 -14.15 -12.89 -12.12
N ASN A 226 -13.78 -12.57 -10.89
CA ASN A 226 -14.58 -12.70 -9.67
C ASN A 226 -15.28 -11.39 -9.28
N LEU A 227 -15.14 -10.32 -10.09
CA LEU A 227 -15.95 -9.10 -9.99
C LEU A 227 -17.35 -9.34 -10.59
N THR A 228 -18.25 -9.95 -9.82
CA THR A 228 -19.65 -10.08 -10.23
C THR A 228 -20.44 -8.80 -9.94
N LEU A 229 -21.42 -8.50 -10.81
CA LEU A 229 -22.33 -7.36 -10.68
C LEU A 229 -23.57 -7.65 -9.83
N GLU A 230 -23.70 -8.87 -9.30
CA GLU A 230 -24.88 -9.35 -8.57
C GLU A 230 -25.18 -8.51 -7.31
N SER A 231 -24.14 -7.92 -6.73
CA SER A 231 -24.18 -7.14 -5.48
C SER A 231 -24.47 -5.64 -5.66
N GLN A 232 -25.27 -5.24 -6.65
CA GLN A 232 -25.55 -3.82 -6.95
C GLN A 232 -25.91 -2.99 -5.71
N ALA A 233 -26.64 -3.57 -4.77
CA ALA A 233 -27.01 -2.90 -3.52
C ALA A 233 -25.79 -2.49 -2.67
N LEU A 234 -24.78 -3.36 -2.53
CA LEU A 234 -23.54 -3.06 -1.78
C LEU A 234 -22.79 -1.89 -2.40
N TYR A 235 -22.76 -1.83 -3.73
CA TYR A 235 -22.02 -0.84 -4.48
C TYR A 235 -22.65 0.56 -4.42
N ASN A 236 -23.96 0.67 -4.18
CA ASN A 236 -24.66 1.96 -4.14
C ASN A 236 -24.20 2.88 -3.00
N ASN A 237 -23.62 2.35 -1.91
CA ASN A 237 -23.28 3.12 -0.70
C ASN A 237 -21.77 3.30 -0.48
N LEU A 238 -20.93 2.80 -1.40
CA LEU A 238 -19.48 2.92 -1.29
C LEU A 238 -19.01 4.36 -1.52
N GLU A 239 -18.40 4.95 -0.50
CA GLU A 239 -17.73 6.25 -0.53
C GLU A 239 -16.22 6.11 -0.78
N SER A 240 -15.60 5.00 -0.35
CA SER A 240 -14.18 4.72 -0.60
C SER A 240 -13.97 3.26 -1.01
N PHE A 241 -13.22 3.05 -2.08
CA PHE A 241 -12.85 1.72 -2.56
C PHE A 241 -11.39 1.64 -2.96
N CYS A 242 -10.64 0.70 -2.37
CA CYS A 242 -9.27 0.39 -2.76
C CYS A 242 -9.19 -1.07 -3.23
N LEU A 243 -8.92 -1.23 -4.53
CA LEU A 243 -8.85 -2.49 -5.25
C LEU A 243 -7.39 -2.88 -5.48
N LYS A 244 -7.07 -4.16 -5.27
CA LYS A 244 -5.86 -4.77 -5.83
C LYS A 244 -6.24 -5.91 -6.75
N PHE A 245 -5.73 -5.89 -7.98
CA PHE A 245 -5.86 -7.02 -8.90
C PHE A 245 -4.71 -8.00 -8.76
N ALA A 246 -5.04 -9.27 -8.73
CA ALA A 246 -4.06 -10.33 -8.91
C ALA A 246 -3.59 -10.37 -10.38
N PRO A 247 -2.32 -10.69 -10.67
CA PRO A 247 -1.95 -11.13 -12.01
C PRO A 247 -2.70 -12.44 -12.35
N PRO A 248 -3.04 -12.69 -13.61
CA PRO A 248 -3.64 -13.96 -14.01
C PRO A 248 -2.69 -15.12 -13.67
N LYS A 249 -3.20 -16.21 -13.08
CA LYS A 249 -2.36 -17.33 -12.61
C LYS A 249 -1.44 -17.84 -13.74
N SER A 250 -0.13 -17.80 -13.48
CA SER A 250 0.94 -17.96 -14.48
C SER A 250 1.15 -19.39 -14.99
N GLY A 251 0.36 -20.36 -14.52
CA GLY A 251 0.46 -21.78 -14.89
C GLY A 251 0.25 -22.08 -16.38
N SER A 252 -0.41 -21.20 -17.15
CA SER A 252 -0.50 -21.35 -18.60
C SER A 252 0.61 -20.57 -19.31
N ARG A 253 1.46 -21.28 -20.06
CA ARG A 253 2.45 -20.65 -20.97
C ARG A 253 1.80 -19.81 -22.08
N TYR A 254 0.49 -19.97 -22.29
CA TYR A 254 -0.36 -19.22 -23.22
C TYR A 254 -0.82 -17.85 -22.67
N SER A 255 -0.58 -17.55 -21.40
CA SER A 255 -0.93 -16.24 -20.79
C SER A 255 -0.18 -15.04 -21.38
N ARG A 256 0.80 -15.29 -22.27
CA ARG A 256 1.74 -14.36 -22.94
C ARG A 256 1.18 -13.54 -24.12
N ASN A 257 -0.08 -13.76 -24.48
CA ASN A 257 -0.70 -13.02 -25.58
C ASN A 257 -1.43 -11.79 -25.00
N PRO A 258 -1.18 -10.56 -25.47
CA PRO A 258 -2.01 -9.42 -25.09
C PRO A 258 -3.47 -9.58 -25.52
N ASP A 259 -3.74 -10.31 -26.60
CA ASP A 259 -5.09 -10.69 -27.07
C ASP A 259 -5.68 -11.88 -26.30
N ASN A 260 -5.06 -12.32 -25.19
CA ASN A 260 -5.60 -13.38 -24.33
C ASN A 260 -7.03 -12.98 -23.87
N PRO A 261 -8.08 -13.76 -24.23
CA PRO A 261 -9.46 -13.42 -23.90
C PRO A 261 -9.67 -13.21 -22.40
N ALA A 262 -8.92 -13.88 -21.52
CA ALA A 262 -8.99 -13.64 -20.08
C ALA A 262 -8.64 -12.20 -19.70
N ARG A 263 -7.58 -11.60 -20.27
CA ARG A 263 -7.19 -10.21 -19.99
C ARG A 263 -8.24 -9.21 -20.50
N ILE A 264 -8.82 -9.48 -21.67
CA ILE A 264 -9.89 -8.67 -22.27
C ILE A 264 -11.16 -8.77 -21.42
N THR A 265 -11.57 -9.96 -21.02
CA THR A 265 -12.73 -10.21 -20.16
C THR A 265 -12.55 -9.56 -18.78
N GLN A 266 -11.39 -9.72 -18.15
CA GLN A 266 -11.03 -9.06 -16.89
C GLN A 266 -11.15 -7.53 -16.98
N ARG A 267 -10.65 -6.93 -18.08
CA ARG A 267 -10.81 -5.48 -18.35
C ARG A 267 -12.29 -5.11 -18.50
N LEU A 268 -13.06 -5.83 -19.32
CA LEU A 268 -14.50 -5.57 -19.52
C LEU A 268 -15.31 -5.70 -18.22
N GLN A 269 -15.02 -6.70 -17.40
CA GLN A 269 -15.63 -6.88 -16.08
C GLN A 269 -15.34 -5.67 -15.18
N LEU A 270 -14.10 -5.16 -15.16
CA LEU A 270 -13.76 -3.94 -14.43
C LEU A 270 -14.54 -2.70 -14.93
N LEU A 271 -14.71 -2.51 -16.24
CA LEU A 271 -15.49 -1.38 -16.78
C LEU A 271 -16.95 -1.47 -16.30
N ASN A 272 -17.55 -2.65 -16.45
CA ASN A 272 -18.94 -2.92 -16.08
C ASN A 272 -19.17 -2.78 -14.57
N TRP A 273 -18.21 -3.27 -13.76
CA TRP A 273 -18.25 -3.20 -12.31
C TRP A 273 -18.16 -1.75 -11.80
N LEU A 274 -17.19 -0.97 -12.26
CA LEU A 274 -17.07 0.46 -11.92
C LEU A 274 -18.26 1.31 -12.37
N HIS A 275 -18.91 0.97 -13.49
CA HIS A 275 -20.16 1.62 -13.90
C HIS A 275 -21.31 1.37 -12.90
N GLY A 276 -21.28 0.24 -12.18
CA GLY A 276 -22.23 -0.08 -11.12
C GLY A 276 -22.03 0.74 -9.84
N ILE A 277 -20.78 0.98 -9.43
CA ILE A 277 -20.47 1.53 -8.09
C ILE A 277 -20.50 3.07 -7.99
N GLY A 278 -20.37 3.78 -9.13
CA GLY A 278 -19.80 5.14 -9.08
C GLY A 278 -20.57 6.22 -8.31
N GLN A 279 -21.90 6.08 -8.14
CA GLN A 279 -22.79 7.18 -7.77
C GLN A 279 -22.52 7.84 -6.41
N ASN A 280 -21.84 7.17 -5.48
CA ASN A 280 -21.45 7.73 -4.18
C ASN A 280 -19.93 7.72 -3.93
N LEU A 281 -19.14 7.26 -4.90
CA LEU A 281 -17.71 7.03 -4.72
C LEU A 281 -16.92 8.34 -4.71
N GLN A 282 -16.29 8.63 -3.58
CA GLN A 282 -15.44 9.80 -3.35
C GLN A 282 -13.94 9.46 -3.49
N THR A 283 -13.54 8.24 -3.12
CA THR A 283 -12.15 7.77 -3.20
C THR A 283 -12.08 6.45 -3.97
N LEU A 284 -11.29 6.42 -5.04
CA LEU A 284 -11.00 5.22 -5.82
C LEU A 284 -9.50 4.98 -5.88
N SER A 285 -9.05 3.85 -5.36
CA SER A 285 -7.68 3.36 -5.53
C SER A 285 -7.71 2.04 -6.31
N ILE A 286 -6.97 1.95 -7.40
CA ILE A 286 -6.80 0.72 -8.19
C ILE A 286 -5.31 0.44 -8.35
N SER A 287 -4.84 -0.64 -7.75
CA SER A 287 -3.54 -1.23 -8.07
C SER A 287 -3.73 -2.48 -8.90
N PHE A 288 -2.98 -2.62 -9.97
CA PHE A 288 -2.71 -3.93 -10.53
C PHE A 288 -1.52 -4.52 -9.78
N GLY A 289 -1.55 -5.82 -9.51
CA GLY A 289 -0.51 -6.52 -8.75
C GLY A 289 0.81 -6.44 -9.49
N ASP A 290 1.86 -6.04 -8.77
CA ASP A 290 3.15 -5.64 -9.35
C ASP A 290 3.70 -6.65 -10.38
N TRP A 291 3.79 -6.24 -11.64
CA TRP A 291 4.25 -7.09 -12.75
C TRP A 291 5.79 -7.27 -12.73
N SER A 292 6.50 -6.64 -11.79
CA SER A 292 7.96 -6.80 -11.59
C SER A 292 8.38 -8.18 -11.08
N GLY A 293 7.47 -9.16 -10.98
CA GLY A 293 7.87 -10.58 -10.92
C GLY A 293 8.30 -11.16 -12.28
N PHE A 294 8.22 -10.35 -13.34
CA PHE A 294 8.44 -10.74 -14.74
C PHE A 294 9.60 -9.95 -15.38
N GLU A 295 10.73 -9.80 -14.67
CA GLU A 295 11.95 -9.06 -15.10
C GLU A 295 12.81 -9.85 -16.11
N SER A 296 12.14 -10.50 -17.05
CA SER A 296 12.71 -11.30 -18.13
C SER A 296 11.73 -11.45 -19.30
N TRP A 297 10.76 -10.54 -19.40
CA TRP A 297 9.58 -10.64 -20.26
C TRP A 297 9.43 -9.30 -20.98
N GLY A 298 10.24 -9.17 -22.04
CA GLY A 298 10.51 -7.90 -22.71
C GLY A 298 9.29 -7.14 -23.27
N PRO A 299 9.51 -5.95 -23.86
CA PRO A 299 8.61 -4.78 -23.82
C PRO A 299 7.21 -4.88 -24.48
N HIS A 300 6.75 -6.06 -24.87
CA HIS A 300 5.61 -6.23 -25.78
C HIS A 300 4.27 -6.65 -25.13
N ASP A 301 4.25 -7.16 -23.88
CA ASP A 301 3.05 -7.84 -23.31
C ASP A 301 2.38 -7.13 -22.09
N LYS A 302 2.57 -5.82 -21.89
CA LYS A 302 1.93 -5.06 -20.80
C LYS A 302 0.53 -4.54 -21.16
N THR A 303 -0.50 -5.39 -21.28
CA THR A 303 -1.83 -5.01 -21.85
C THR A 303 -2.38 -3.65 -21.38
N LEU A 304 -2.71 -2.78 -22.35
CA LEU A 304 -3.21 -1.42 -22.08
C LEU A 304 -4.59 -1.42 -21.42
N VAL A 305 -4.67 -0.69 -20.31
CA VAL A 305 -5.91 -0.34 -19.63
C VAL A 305 -6.41 0.99 -20.20
N VAL A 306 -7.27 0.87 -21.21
CA VAL A 306 -8.21 1.95 -21.54
C VAL A 306 -9.08 2.18 -20.32
N LEU A 307 -8.88 3.30 -19.63
CA LEU A 307 -9.90 3.82 -18.73
C LEU A 307 -11.11 4.22 -19.61
N PRO A 308 -12.31 3.71 -19.33
CA PRO A 308 -13.50 4.10 -20.06
C PRO A 308 -13.96 5.47 -19.56
N GLU A 309 -14.78 6.15 -20.36
CA GLU A 309 -15.56 7.28 -19.85
C GLU A 309 -16.57 6.75 -18.83
N PHE A 310 -16.47 7.23 -17.58
CA PHE A 310 -17.41 6.85 -16.50
C PHE A 310 -18.45 7.95 -16.31
N PRO A 311 -19.69 7.81 -16.82
CA PRO A 311 -20.72 8.85 -16.72
C PRO A 311 -21.36 9.00 -15.33
N LYS A 312 -20.79 8.38 -14.30
CA LYS A 312 -21.37 8.24 -12.95
C LYS A 312 -20.35 8.37 -11.80
N LEU A 313 -19.20 9.00 -12.04
CA LEU A 313 -18.17 9.28 -11.00
C LEU A 313 -18.09 10.78 -10.69
N ASP A 314 -19.25 11.43 -10.58
CA ASP A 314 -19.40 12.87 -10.34
C ASP A 314 -18.93 13.31 -8.94
N LYS A 315 -18.99 12.41 -7.95
CA LYS A 315 -18.55 12.68 -6.58
C LYS A 315 -17.07 12.32 -6.32
N LEU A 316 -16.34 11.83 -7.32
CA LEU A 316 -14.97 11.36 -7.16
C LEU A 316 -14.03 12.54 -6.84
N ARG A 317 -13.44 12.53 -5.65
CA ARG A 317 -12.46 13.50 -5.14
C ARG A 317 -11.03 12.99 -5.20
N SER A 318 -10.79 11.70 -4.93
CA SER A 318 -9.45 11.11 -4.93
C SER A 318 -9.39 9.91 -5.88
N LEU A 319 -8.43 9.93 -6.80
CA LEU A 319 -8.13 8.83 -7.70
C LEU A 319 -6.66 8.42 -7.56
N THR A 320 -6.43 7.17 -7.15
CA THR A 320 -5.12 6.53 -7.14
C THR A 320 -5.07 5.39 -8.15
N LEU A 321 -4.10 5.43 -9.07
CA LEU A 321 -3.79 4.34 -10.00
C LEU A 321 -2.38 3.83 -9.74
N ARG A 322 -2.19 2.51 -9.68
CA ARG A 322 -0.89 1.87 -9.45
C ARG A 322 -0.62 0.70 -10.40
N SER A 323 0.58 0.72 -11.01
CA SER A 323 1.08 -0.26 -11.98
C SER A 323 0.13 -0.44 -13.17
N VAL A 324 -0.27 0.68 -13.80
CA VAL A 324 -1.24 0.74 -14.90
C VAL A 324 -0.59 1.31 -16.16
N ASP A 325 -0.72 0.62 -17.29
CA ASP A 325 -0.38 1.17 -18.60
C ASP A 325 -1.65 1.76 -19.23
N VAL A 326 -1.69 3.06 -19.52
CA VAL A 326 -2.88 3.76 -20.03
C VAL A 326 -2.69 4.35 -21.44
N GLU A 327 -3.77 4.37 -22.21
CA GLU A 327 -3.86 5.07 -23.51
C GLU A 327 -4.20 6.55 -23.26
N PHE A 328 -3.46 7.47 -23.89
CA PHE A 328 -3.47 8.90 -23.56
C PHE A 328 -4.85 9.55 -23.74
N ASP A 329 -5.48 9.39 -24.91
CA ASP A 329 -6.78 10.00 -25.17
C ASP A 329 -7.88 9.39 -24.31
N SER A 330 -7.82 8.08 -24.02
CA SER A 330 -8.76 7.42 -23.10
C SER A 330 -8.59 7.89 -21.65
N PHE A 331 -7.34 8.05 -21.19
CA PHE A 331 -7.04 8.61 -19.87
C PHE A 331 -7.56 10.05 -19.75
N LYS A 332 -7.36 10.86 -20.80
CA LYS A 332 -7.86 12.25 -20.88
C LYS A 332 -9.40 12.33 -20.92
N ALA A 333 -10.05 11.45 -21.68
CA ALA A 333 -11.52 11.36 -21.74
C ALA A 333 -12.14 10.90 -20.41
N ALA A 334 -11.56 9.88 -19.77
CA ALA A 334 -11.97 9.41 -18.45
C ALA A 334 -11.80 10.49 -17.37
N LEU A 335 -10.65 11.20 -17.36
CA LEU A 335 -10.44 12.38 -16.52
C LEU A 335 -11.55 13.43 -16.74
N GLY A 336 -11.96 13.69 -17.98
CA GLY A 336 -13.00 14.67 -18.32
C GLY A 336 -14.37 14.45 -17.64
N THR A 337 -14.65 13.27 -17.09
CA THR A 337 -15.87 13.02 -16.30
C THR A 337 -15.70 13.34 -14.80
N TYR A 338 -14.47 13.34 -14.26
CA TYR A 338 -14.16 13.50 -12.83
C TYR A 338 -14.02 14.97 -12.38
N LYS A 339 -14.99 15.84 -12.71
CA LYS A 339 -14.84 17.32 -12.56
C LYS A 339 -14.64 17.82 -11.11
N ASN A 340 -14.88 16.97 -10.11
CA ASN A 340 -14.70 17.28 -8.69
C ASN A 340 -13.41 16.70 -8.08
N LEU A 341 -12.48 16.20 -8.89
CA LEU A 341 -11.23 15.60 -8.42
C LEU A 341 -10.34 16.63 -7.69
N GLU A 342 -10.09 16.38 -6.40
CA GLU A 342 -9.20 17.15 -5.52
C GLU A 342 -7.80 16.51 -5.42
N GLU A 343 -7.69 15.21 -5.72
CA GLU A 343 -6.46 14.42 -5.61
C GLU A 343 -6.31 13.39 -6.75
N LEU A 344 -5.13 13.36 -7.38
CA LEU A 344 -4.76 12.38 -8.42
C LEU A 344 -3.37 11.81 -8.15
N ARG A 345 -3.26 10.50 -7.95
CA ARG A 345 -2.00 9.81 -7.67
C ARG A 345 -1.74 8.68 -8.66
N LEU A 346 -0.61 8.73 -9.35
CA LEU A 346 -0.23 7.83 -10.42
C LEU A 346 1.12 7.19 -10.05
N TYR A 347 1.12 5.90 -9.70
CA TYR A 347 2.30 5.17 -9.25
C TYR A 347 2.68 4.07 -10.25
N ARG A 348 3.91 4.06 -10.74
CA ARG A 348 4.40 3.13 -11.79
C ARG A 348 3.44 3.06 -13.00
N VAL A 349 2.87 4.21 -13.37
CA VAL A 349 1.97 4.34 -14.52
C VAL A 349 2.78 4.68 -15.77
N ALA A 350 2.47 4.03 -16.89
CA ALA A 350 3.01 4.34 -18.21
C ALA A 350 1.89 4.86 -19.13
N MET A 351 2.24 5.67 -20.13
CA MET A 351 1.29 6.37 -20.99
C MET A 351 1.70 6.29 -22.45
N PHE A 352 0.75 5.94 -23.33
CA PHE A 352 0.98 5.63 -24.73
C PHE A 352 -0.02 6.37 -25.64
N PRO A 353 0.34 6.79 -26.87
CA PRO A 353 -0.54 7.53 -27.78
C PRO A 353 -1.75 6.71 -28.25
N GLU A 354 -1.49 5.61 -28.96
CA GLU A 354 -2.48 4.61 -29.36
C GLU A 354 -1.95 3.21 -29.04
N ALA A 355 -2.86 2.25 -28.85
CA ALA A 355 -2.51 0.84 -28.67
C ALA A 355 -1.66 0.23 -29.81
N LYS A 356 -1.69 0.82 -31.01
CA LYS A 356 -0.99 0.31 -32.20
C LYS A 356 0.54 0.54 -32.19
N TYR A 357 1.04 1.52 -31.45
CA TYR A 357 2.46 1.93 -31.54
C TYR A 357 3.45 0.94 -30.91
N ARG A 358 2.98 -0.14 -30.27
CA ARG A 358 3.83 -1.19 -29.68
C ARG A 358 4.35 -2.26 -30.65
N LEU A 359 3.80 -2.30 -31.87
CA LEU A 359 4.08 -3.36 -32.86
C LEU A 359 5.17 -2.99 -33.88
N LYS A 360 5.87 -1.88 -33.66
CA LYS A 360 7.03 -1.45 -34.45
C LYS A 360 8.20 -1.15 -33.54
N ASN A 361 9.41 -1.42 -34.04
CA ASN A 361 10.67 -1.10 -33.35
C ASN A 361 11.03 0.39 -33.51
N ASP A 362 10.04 1.28 -33.37
CA ASP A 362 10.31 2.72 -33.24
C ASP A 362 10.93 2.95 -31.85
N PRO A 363 12.11 3.60 -31.75
CA PRO A 363 12.69 3.94 -30.45
C PRO A 363 11.73 4.87 -29.69
N LEU A 364 11.56 4.62 -28.39
CA LEU A 364 10.46 5.14 -27.56
C LEU A 364 10.62 6.64 -27.19
N ASP A 365 10.39 7.52 -28.16
CA ASP A 365 10.46 8.98 -28.01
C ASP A 365 9.09 9.68 -28.12
N PRO A 366 8.68 10.53 -27.17
CA PRO A 366 8.96 10.45 -25.74
C PRO A 366 7.68 10.35 -24.89
N VAL A 367 7.66 9.41 -23.94
CA VAL A 367 6.71 9.38 -22.81
C VAL A 367 6.57 10.77 -22.11
N PRO A 368 7.64 11.57 -21.94
CA PRO A 368 7.60 12.98 -21.54
C PRO A 368 6.55 13.89 -22.22
N ARG A 369 6.21 13.67 -23.49
CA ARG A 369 5.23 14.51 -24.21
C ARG A 369 3.81 14.30 -23.67
N TYR A 370 3.40 13.05 -23.50
CA TYR A 370 2.03 12.72 -23.06
C TYR A 370 1.79 13.18 -21.61
N TRP A 371 2.79 13.04 -20.75
CA TRP A 371 2.71 13.56 -19.38
C TRP A 371 2.65 15.09 -19.33
N PHE A 372 3.40 15.80 -20.18
CA PHE A 372 3.32 17.26 -20.28
C PHE A 372 1.94 17.73 -20.76
N GLU A 373 1.34 17.07 -21.76
CA GLU A 373 -0.01 17.38 -22.22
C GLU A 373 -1.10 17.02 -21.20
N VAL A 374 -0.92 15.94 -20.42
CA VAL A 374 -1.78 15.65 -19.25
C VAL A 374 -1.66 16.77 -18.20
N LEU A 375 -0.46 17.24 -17.88
CA LEU A 375 -0.27 18.33 -16.92
C LEU A 375 -0.91 19.65 -17.39
N LYS A 376 -0.81 19.99 -18.68
CA LYS A 376 -1.54 21.12 -19.28
C LYS A 376 -3.05 20.96 -19.13
N TYR A 377 -3.58 19.77 -19.44
CA TYR A 377 -5.01 19.46 -19.35
C TYR A 377 -5.53 19.54 -17.91
N LEU A 378 -4.78 18.99 -16.95
CA LEU A 378 -5.09 19.08 -15.52
C LEU A 378 -5.13 20.54 -15.05
N ARG A 379 -4.16 21.38 -15.44
CA ARG A 379 -4.19 22.82 -15.12
C ARG A 379 -5.44 23.51 -15.70
N ALA A 380 -5.79 23.22 -16.95
CA ALA A 380 -6.88 23.90 -17.64
C ALA A 380 -8.27 23.59 -17.05
N GLU A 381 -8.57 22.31 -16.83
CA GLU A 381 -9.91 21.85 -16.44
C GLU A 381 -10.08 21.70 -14.92
N PHE A 382 -9.05 21.25 -14.18
CA PHE A 382 -9.20 20.79 -12.80
C PHE A 382 -8.87 21.86 -11.74
N ARG A 383 -9.70 22.90 -11.69
CA ARG A 383 -9.56 24.01 -10.71
C ARG A 383 -9.64 23.58 -9.24
N ASN A 384 -10.16 22.38 -8.97
CA ASN A 384 -10.28 21.79 -7.63
C ASN A 384 -9.08 20.92 -7.22
N LEU A 385 -8.20 20.54 -8.16
CA LEU A 385 -7.08 19.63 -7.90
C LEU A 385 -6.04 20.30 -6.99
N ARG A 386 -5.82 19.71 -5.82
CA ARG A 386 -4.89 20.20 -4.78
C ARG A 386 -3.66 19.33 -4.64
N VAL A 387 -3.79 18.03 -4.91
CA VAL A 387 -2.73 17.04 -4.80
C VAL A 387 -2.60 16.31 -6.13
N PHE A 388 -1.44 16.42 -6.76
CA PHE A 388 -1.08 15.55 -7.87
C PHE A 388 0.24 14.87 -7.57
N HIS A 389 0.29 13.55 -7.76
CA HIS A 389 1.51 12.77 -7.65
C HIS A 389 1.68 11.89 -8.89
N LEU A 390 2.84 11.98 -9.54
CA LEU A 390 3.24 11.13 -10.64
C LEU A 390 4.59 10.52 -10.30
N ALA A 391 4.61 9.24 -9.95
CA ALA A 391 5.79 8.40 -10.03
C ALA A 391 5.61 7.50 -11.27
N PRO A 392 6.24 7.81 -12.42
CA PRO A 392 6.01 7.06 -13.65
C PRO A 392 6.64 5.65 -13.58
N HIS A 393 6.32 4.80 -14.55
CA HIS A 393 6.92 3.47 -14.66
C HIS A 393 8.37 3.53 -15.16
N SER A 394 9.34 3.65 -14.25
CA SER A 394 10.72 3.27 -14.54
C SER A 394 10.78 1.75 -14.79
N GLY A 395 11.10 1.32 -16.00
CA GLY A 395 11.24 -0.11 -16.31
C GLY A 395 12.50 -0.68 -15.67
N SER A 396 12.37 -1.66 -14.77
CA SER A 396 13.51 -2.36 -14.15
C SER A 396 14.32 -3.21 -15.13
N ASP A 397 13.69 -3.66 -16.23
CA ASP A 397 14.33 -4.43 -17.33
C ASP A 397 15.48 -3.69 -18.06
N LEU A 398 15.66 -2.38 -17.85
CA LEU A 398 16.63 -1.54 -18.58
C LEU A 398 18.09 -1.72 -18.12
N SER A 399 18.51 -2.97 -18.01
CA SER A 399 19.90 -3.41 -17.85
C SER A 399 20.86 -2.83 -18.91
N SER A 400 20.35 -2.46 -20.09
CA SER A 400 21.02 -1.59 -21.06
C SER A 400 20.69 -0.11 -20.79
N PHE A 401 21.31 0.46 -19.75
CA PHE A 401 21.18 1.88 -19.37
C PHE A 401 21.59 2.88 -20.48
N SER A 402 22.23 2.41 -21.55
CA SER A 402 22.56 3.19 -22.76
C SER A 402 21.36 3.92 -23.36
N ASP A 403 20.16 3.35 -23.26
CA ASP A 403 18.98 3.74 -24.04
C ASP A 403 18.04 4.66 -23.23
N LEU A 404 18.35 4.91 -21.95
CA LEU A 404 17.57 5.78 -21.05
C LEU A 404 17.74 7.29 -21.33
N ARG A 405 18.66 7.68 -22.23
CA ARG A 405 19.26 9.03 -22.29
C ARG A 405 18.27 10.20 -22.42
N GLU A 406 17.11 10.00 -23.04
CA GLU A 406 16.17 11.10 -23.38
C GLU A 406 14.70 10.85 -22.96
N GLY A 407 14.36 9.67 -22.44
CA GLY A 407 12.98 9.15 -22.43
C GLY A 407 12.22 9.12 -21.09
N THR A 408 12.85 9.32 -19.93
CA THR A 408 12.20 9.13 -18.61
C THR A 408 11.71 10.42 -17.95
N VAL A 409 10.45 10.42 -17.51
CA VAL A 409 9.85 11.51 -16.73
C VAL A 409 10.29 11.41 -15.26
N PRO A 410 10.64 12.52 -14.58
CA PRO A 410 10.95 12.51 -13.14
C PRO A 410 9.71 12.20 -12.28
N THR A 411 9.91 11.87 -10.99
CA THR A 411 8.76 11.82 -10.06
C THR A 411 8.33 13.26 -9.70
N VAL A 412 7.03 13.54 -9.75
CA VAL A 412 6.44 14.87 -9.54
C VAL A 412 5.43 14.81 -8.40
N SER A 413 5.50 15.75 -7.46
CA SER A 413 4.47 15.96 -6.44
C SER A 413 4.07 17.44 -6.40
N ILE A 414 2.80 17.74 -6.69
CA ILE A 414 2.26 19.10 -6.71
C ILE A 414 1.28 19.21 -5.55
N VAL A 415 1.51 20.16 -4.64
CA VAL A 415 0.63 20.41 -3.49
C VAL A 415 0.26 21.89 -3.43
N GLY A 416 -1.00 22.20 -3.74
CA GLY A 416 -1.52 23.57 -3.77
C GLY A 416 -2.52 23.81 -4.91
N LYS A 417 -2.92 25.07 -5.11
CA LYS A 417 -3.81 25.48 -6.21
C LYS A 417 -2.98 25.78 -7.45
N TRP A 418 -3.18 25.08 -8.57
CA TRP A 418 -2.25 25.10 -9.70
C TRP A 418 -1.96 26.49 -10.31
N ASP A 419 -2.93 27.42 -10.29
CA ASP A 419 -2.73 28.82 -10.75
C ASP A 419 -2.19 29.79 -9.68
N SER A 420 -1.97 29.33 -8.44
CA SER A 420 -1.40 30.14 -7.36
C SER A 420 0.12 30.20 -7.44
N PRO A 421 0.76 31.38 -7.35
CA PRO A 421 2.22 31.49 -7.26
C PRO A 421 2.78 30.93 -5.94
N GLN A 422 1.93 30.56 -4.97
CA GLN A 422 2.31 29.92 -3.70
C GLN A 422 2.25 28.38 -3.74
N THR A 423 2.11 27.77 -4.91
CA THR A 423 1.98 26.30 -5.02
C THR A 423 3.34 25.63 -5.15
N ASP A 424 3.69 24.86 -4.13
CA ASP A 424 4.88 24.02 -4.09
C ASP A 424 4.71 22.84 -5.07
N CYS A 425 5.30 22.97 -6.27
CA CYS A 425 5.70 21.80 -7.03
C CYS A 425 7.01 21.28 -6.45
N VAL A 426 6.95 20.11 -5.81
CA VAL A 426 8.08 19.32 -5.32
C VAL A 426 8.34 18.22 -6.34
N THR A 427 9.25 18.47 -7.27
CA THR A 427 9.81 17.38 -8.07
C THR A 427 10.84 16.60 -7.27
N ILE A 428 10.82 15.28 -7.45
CA ILE A 428 11.72 14.32 -6.82
C ILE A 428 12.39 13.55 -7.95
N ILE A 429 13.69 13.75 -8.13
CA ILE A 429 14.50 12.88 -8.97
C ILE A 429 14.96 11.73 -8.08
N THR A 430 14.64 10.48 -8.45
CA THR A 430 15.06 9.27 -7.74
C THR A 430 15.78 8.37 -8.72
N ARG A 431 17.06 8.06 -8.44
CA ARG A 431 17.90 7.25 -9.33
C ARG A 431 17.38 5.83 -9.53
N CYS A 432 16.87 5.21 -8.48
CA CYS A 432 16.18 3.92 -8.54
C CYS A 432 15.05 3.90 -7.49
N PRO A 433 13.81 3.52 -7.82
CA PRO A 433 12.70 3.50 -6.85
C PRO A 433 12.91 2.55 -5.66
N MET A 434 13.83 1.59 -5.79
CA MET A 434 14.12 0.57 -4.75
C MET A 434 15.30 0.95 -3.85
N GLN A 435 16.09 1.96 -4.22
CA GLN A 435 17.23 2.45 -3.42
C GLN A 435 16.97 3.90 -2.95
N LEU A 436 16.45 4.03 -1.73
CA LEU A 436 16.18 5.32 -1.08
C LEU A 436 17.44 6.15 -0.75
N GLU A 437 18.64 5.57 -0.91
CA GLU A 437 19.92 6.29 -0.90
C GLU A 437 20.17 7.08 -2.20
N GLY A 438 19.34 6.91 -3.23
CA GLY A 438 19.34 7.75 -4.42
C GLY A 438 19.09 9.22 -4.06
N ILE A 439 19.90 10.13 -4.63
CA ILE A 439 19.95 11.55 -4.21
C ILE A 439 18.59 12.23 -4.42
N ARG A 440 17.79 12.32 -3.33
CA ARG A 440 16.46 12.95 -3.33
C ARG A 440 16.54 14.47 -3.53
N ARG A 441 16.75 14.90 -4.77
CA ARG A 441 16.74 16.31 -5.16
C ARG A 441 15.29 16.83 -5.13
N VAL A 442 15.00 17.71 -4.18
CA VAL A 442 13.74 18.47 -4.10
C VAL A 442 13.96 19.85 -4.70
N THR A 443 13.46 20.06 -5.92
CA THR A 443 13.32 21.39 -6.51
C THR A 443 11.92 21.91 -6.25
N ARG A 444 11.81 23.11 -5.65
CA ARG A 444 10.55 23.87 -5.53
C ARG A 444 10.43 24.84 -6.69
N ARG A 445 9.32 24.80 -7.42
CA ARG A 445 9.11 25.58 -8.65
C ARG A 445 7.66 26.06 -8.79
N ASN A 446 7.46 27.25 -9.35
CA ASN A 446 6.16 27.79 -9.70
C ASN A 446 5.68 27.19 -11.05
N LEU A 447 4.70 26.28 -11.01
CA LEU A 447 4.21 25.64 -12.25
C LEU A 447 3.48 26.58 -13.20
N LYS A 448 2.86 27.65 -12.69
CA LYS A 448 2.19 28.63 -13.54
C LYS A 448 3.17 29.24 -14.56
N GLU A 449 4.31 29.69 -14.04
CA GLU A 449 5.44 30.21 -14.81
C GLU A 449 6.01 29.17 -15.78
N ALA A 450 6.12 27.90 -15.36
CA ALA A 450 6.61 26.81 -16.20
C ALA A 450 5.78 26.61 -17.48
N PHE A 451 4.45 26.58 -17.36
CA PHE A 451 3.55 26.42 -18.52
C PHE A 451 3.39 27.69 -19.36
N GLU A 452 3.69 28.86 -18.80
CA GLU A 452 3.62 30.15 -19.50
C GLU A 452 4.90 30.45 -20.28
N ASN A 453 6.06 29.97 -19.80
CA ASN A 453 7.37 30.17 -20.44
C ASN A 453 7.85 29.00 -21.32
N HIS A 454 7.29 27.78 -21.17
CA HIS A 454 7.74 26.60 -21.91
C HIS A 454 6.58 25.94 -22.69
N THR A 455 6.62 26.05 -24.02
CA THR A 455 5.65 25.45 -24.94
C THR A 455 5.93 23.99 -25.27
N ASP A 456 7.21 23.59 -25.19
CA ASP A 456 7.76 22.26 -25.50
C ASP A 456 8.05 21.43 -24.24
N GLN A 457 7.85 20.11 -24.32
CA GLN A 457 8.02 19.18 -23.20
C GLN A 457 9.46 19.11 -22.68
N PHE A 458 10.48 19.11 -23.53
CA PHE A 458 11.86 18.97 -23.08
C PHE A 458 12.29 20.18 -22.25
N ASN A 459 11.97 21.40 -22.74
CA ASN A 459 12.21 22.65 -22.03
C ASN A 459 11.46 22.72 -20.69
N PHE A 460 10.21 22.27 -20.65
CA PHE A 460 9.43 22.19 -19.40
C PHE A 460 10.08 21.26 -18.37
N TRP A 461 10.40 20.01 -18.75
CA TRP A 461 11.02 19.04 -17.84
C TRP A 461 12.41 19.48 -17.38
N GLU A 462 13.15 20.17 -18.24
CA GLU A 462 14.46 20.74 -17.94
C GLU A 462 14.39 21.90 -16.94
N TRP A 463 13.44 22.83 -17.09
CA TRP A 463 13.26 23.92 -16.12
C TRP A 463 12.75 23.43 -14.77
N VAL A 464 11.77 22.52 -14.78
CA VAL A 464 11.12 21.94 -13.59
C VAL A 464 12.09 21.13 -12.74
N THR A 465 13.09 20.48 -13.34
CA THR A 465 14.16 19.75 -12.62
C THR A 465 15.47 20.54 -12.47
N GLY A 466 15.61 21.67 -13.16
CA GLY A 466 16.83 22.47 -13.20
C GLY A 466 18.00 21.74 -13.89
N GLY A 467 17.79 21.29 -15.14
CA GLY A 467 18.74 20.53 -15.97
C GLY A 467 18.82 19.04 -15.64
N LYS A 468 18.58 18.68 -14.38
CA LYS A 468 19.09 17.47 -13.75
C LYS A 468 18.47 16.16 -14.21
N TRP A 469 17.31 16.17 -14.87
CA TRP A 469 16.72 14.97 -15.46
C TRP A 469 17.56 14.36 -16.61
N LYS A 470 18.45 15.15 -17.23
CA LYS A 470 19.42 14.69 -18.23
C LYS A 470 20.82 14.44 -17.65
N GLU A 471 21.17 15.08 -16.53
CA GLU A 471 22.52 14.99 -15.93
C GLU A 471 22.83 13.62 -15.32
N GLU A 472 21.85 12.99 -14.67
CA GLU A 472 22.14 11.78 -13.87
C GLU A 472 22.34 10.54 -14.75
N THR A 473 21.68 10.46 -15.91
CA THR A 473 21.90 9.46 -16.97
C THR A 473 23.31 9.51 -17.58
N ALA A 474 24.04 10.62 -17.41
CA ALA A 474 25.40 10.78 -17.93
C ALA A 474 26.50 10.40 -16.91
N ARG A 475 26.16 10.18 -15.63
CA ARG A 475 27.14 9.90 -14.56
C ARG A 475 27.38 8.42 -14.29
N GLU A 476 26.55 7.52 -14.81
CA GLU A 476 26.67 6.08 -14.59
C GLU A 476 27.82 5.43 -15.37
N GLU A 477 28.29 6.07 -16.46
CA GLU A 477 29.47 5.63 -17.23
C GLU A 477 30.76 5.53 -16.39
N ALA A 478 30.79 6.13 -15.19
CA ALA A 478 31.92 6.08 -14.25
C ALA A 478 31.76 5.06 -13.10
N TRP A 479 30.61 4.37 -12.95
CA TRP A 479 30.26 3.61 -11.73
C TRP A 479 29.84 2.15 -11.94
N THR A 480 29.69 1.68 -13.18
CA THR A 480 29.20 0.32 -13.52
C THR A 480 30.11 -0.86 -13.14
N GLY A 481 31.20 -0.62 -12.38
CA GLY A 481 32.17 -1.64 -11.98
C GLY A 481 31.86 -2.43 -10.70
N CYS A 482 30.80 -2.11 -9.95
CA CYS A 482 30.51 -2.73 -8.66
C CYS A 482 28.99 -2.86 -8.38
N PHE A 483 28.40 -4.03 -8.66
CA PHE A 483 27.07 -4.38 -8.18
C PHE A 483 27.02 -5.79 -7.57
N GLY A 484 26.43 -5.89 -6.39
CA GLY A 484 26.08 -7.12 -5.67
C GLY A 484 24.73 -6.91 -4.96
N SER A 485 23.91 -7.96 -4.86
CA SER A 485 22.48 -7.82 -4.57
C SER A 485 22.15 -7.51 -3.11
N ASN A 486 21.25 -6.53 -2.90
CA ASN A 486 20.60 -6.24 -1.61
C ASN A 486 19.31 -5.42 -1.83
N GLU A 487 18.18 -6.10 -2.04
CA GLU A 487 16.91 -5.46 -2.42
C GLU A 487 15.85 -5.44 -1.29
N TYR A 488 16.07 -6.20 -0.22
CA TYR A 488 14.98 -6.79 0.56
C TYR A 488 14.49 -5.99 1.79
N LEU A 489 15.05 -4.81 2.06
CA LEU A 489 14.91 -4.13 3.38
C LEU A 489 14.21 -2.76 3.36
N MET A 490 14.17 -2.06 2.22
CA MET A 490 13.84 -0.61 2.22
C MET A 490 12.35 -0.26 2.10
N GLU A 491 11.51 -1.14 1.55
CA GLU A 491 10.13 -0.76 1.18
C GLU A 491 9.11 -0.74 2.33
N ASN A 492 9.40 -1.38 3.47
CA ASN A 492 8.46 -1.41 4.61
C ASN A 492 8.34 -0.04 5.31
N LEU A 493 9.42 0.75 5.35
CA LEU A 493 9.48 2.06 6.02
C LEU A 493 8.49 3.10 5.45
N LEU A 494 7.98 2.89 4.24
CA LEU A 494 6.96 3.75 3.61
C LEU A 494 5.52 3.32 3.90
N TYR A 495 5.30 2.20 4.60
CA TYR A 495 3.96 1.74 4.98
C TYR A 495 3.54 2.21 6.38
N ASP A 496 4.45 2.25 7.36
CA ASP A 496 4.13 2.69 8.73
C ASP A 496 3.83 4.20 8.83
N CYS A 497 4.26 5.00 7.85
CA CYS A 497 3.93 6.44 7.79
C CYS A 497 2.45 6.75 7.48
N LYS A 498 1.57 5.74 7.37
CA LYS A 498 0.14 5.93 7.07
C LYS A 498 -0.74 6.28 8.27
N ASP A 499 -0.38 5.87 9.48
CA ASP A 499 -1.29 5.93 10.64
C ASP A 499 -1.16 7.25 11.44
N ASN A 500 -0.37 8.23 10.96
CA ASN A 500 -0.24 9.58 11.55
C ASN A 500 -1.09 10.63 10.80
N ASP A 501 -2.41 10.62 11.01
CA ASP A 501 -3.35 11.59 10.43
C ASP A 501 -3.28 13.00 11.08
N GLU A 502 -2.55 13.15 12.20
CA GLU A 502 -2.42 14.40 12.99
C GLU A 502 -1.27 15.33 12.52
N VAL A 503 -1.13 15.56 11.21
CA VAL A 503 -0.33 16.72 10.70
C VAL A 503 -1.26 17.83 10.21
N ARG A 504 -2.06 18.36 11.15
CA ARG A 504 -2.74 19.65 10.98
C ARG A 504 -1.70 20.76 10.79
N ILE A 505 -1.53 21.23 9.57
CA ILE A 505 -0.68 22.40 9.25
C ILE A 505 -1.31 23.67 9.83
N ALA A 506 -1.08 23.91 11.13
CA ALA A 506 -1.43 25.14 11.81
C ALA A 506 -0.59 26.29 11.22
N ARG A 507 -1.27 27.27 10.62
CA ARG A 507 -0.60 28.45 10.05
C ARG A 507 -0.03 29.33 11.15
N GLY A 508 1.29 29.34 11.29
CA GLY A 508 2.04 30.40 11.97
C GLY A 508 2.58 30.09 13.37
N THR A 509 3.55 29.17 13.47
CA THR A 509 4.52 29.13 14.58
C THR A 509 5.94 28.82 14.06
N PRO A 510 7.01 29.33 14.70
CA PRO A 510 8.35 29.35 14.13
C PRO A 510 9.27 28.19 14.62
N ASP A 511 8.85 26.92 14.48
CA ASP A 511 9.65 25.75 14.92
C ASP A 511 9.97 24.74 13.79
N TYR A 512 9.96 25.20 12.53
CA TYR A 512 10.34 24.37 11.37
C TYR A 512 11.84 24.00 11.38
N THR A 513 12.68 24.84 11.99
CA THR A 513 14.14 24.70 12.07
C THR A 513 14.59 23.46 12.83
N ARG A 514 13.76 22.93 13.75
CA ARG A 514 14.03 21.64 14.42
C ARG A 514 14.00 20.46 13.45
N TYR A 515 13.13 20.48 12.44
CA TYR A 515 13.03 19.41 11.46
C TYR A 515 14.25 19.40 10.52
N GLU A 516 14.67 20.58 10.05
CA GLU A 516 15.90 20.72 9.25
C GLU A 516 17.14 20.28 10.05
N LYS A 517 17.22 20.63 11.34
CA LYS A 517 18.32 20.17 12.21
C LYS A 517 18.30 18.66 12.46
N PHE A 518 17.13 18.04 12.65
CA PHE A 518 17.01 16.59 12.79
C PHE A 518 17.46 15.83 11.53
N ILE A 519 17.24 16.39 10.34
CA ILE A 519 17.75 15.86 9.07
C ILE A 519 19.26 16.09 8.91
N ALA A 520 19.79 17.21 9.42
CA ALA A 520 21.22 17.57 9.29
C ALA A 520 22.15 16.87 10.32
N ASP A 521 21.69 16.65 11.56
CA ASP A 521 22.45 15.97 12.62
C ASP A 521 22.48 14.42 12.43
N LEU A 522 21.88 13.91 11.35
CA LEU A 522 21.78 12.48 11.04
C LEU A 522 23.08 11.97 10.37
N ASP A 523 24.15 11.85 11.17
CA ASP A 523 25.48 11.41 10.72
C ASP A 523 25.48 9.96 10.20
N ILE A 524 25.56 9.82 8.88
CA ILE A 524 25.48 8.56 8.13
C ILE A 524 26.71 7.66 8.36
N THR A 525 27.81 8.15 8.94
CA THR A 525 29.03 7.33 9.15
C THR A 525 28.82 6.12 10.08
N ARG A 526 27.76 6.13 10.92
CA ARG A 526 27.63 5.19 12.04
C ARG A 526 26.81 3.91 11.79
N MET A 527 26.15 3.76 10.63
CA MET A 527 25.38 2.54 10.32
C MET A 527 26.18 1.42 9.62
N GLY A 528 27.42 1.68 9.18
CA GLY A 528 28.20 0.72 8.39
C GLY A 528 28.81 -0.47 9.13
N SER A 529 28.80 -0.51 10.47
CA SER A 529 29.59 -1.47 11.26
C SER A 529 28.86 -2.76 11.66
N GLY A 530 27.80 -3.14 10.93
CA GLY A 530 26.72 -3.96 11.49
C GLY A 530 26.30 -5.27 10.79
N MET A 531 26.78 -5.61 9.59
CA MET A 531 26.56 -6.95 8.98
C MET A 531 27.29 -7.10 7.63
N TRP A 532 28.34 -7.92 7.56
CA TRP A 532 28.95 -8.38 6.30
C TRP A 532 29.31 -9.87 6.36
N ASN A 533 29.15 -10.55 5.22
CA ASN A 533 29.09 -12.01 5.14
C ASN A 533 30.40 -12.59 4.57
N ARG A 534 31.08 -13.49 5.31
CA ARG A 534 32.51 -13.84 5.16
C ARG A 534 32.93 -14.66 3.92
N ASN A 535 32.14 -14.69 2.84
CA ASN A 535 32.26 -15.72 1.79
C ASN A 535 32.87 -15.30 0.44
N TYR A 536 33.42 -14.09 0.29
CA TYR A 536 34.10 -13.67 -0.94
C TYR A 536 35.47 -13.01 -0.66
N GLY A 537 36.54 -13.69 -1.04
CA GLY A 537 37.93 -13.28 -0.76
C GLY A 537 38.46 -12.23 -1.73
N TYR A 538 38.06 -10.97 -1.56
CA TYR A 538 38.54 -9.81 -2.32
C TYR A 538 38.92 -8.61 -1.42
N GLU A 539 39.24 -8.84 -0.13
CA GLU A 539 39.49 -7.75 0.83
C GLU A 539 40.77 -6.94 0.51
N ASP A 540 41.88 -7.60 0.15
CA ASP A 540 43.20 -6.95 0.06
C ASP A 540 43.29 -5.87 -1.04
N GLU A 541 42.72 -6.10 -2.22
CA GLU A 541 42.77 -5.13 -3.32
C GLU A 541 41.88 -3.90 -3.06
N TYR A 542 40.76 -4.10 -2.36
CA TYR A 542 39.87 -3.01 -1.94
C TYR A 542 40.52 -2.14 -0.87
N TRP A 543 41.16 -2.75 0.14
CA TRP A 543 41.91 -2.04 1.17
C TRP A 543 43.14 -1.31 0.63
N ALA A 544 43.78 -1.80 -0.44
CA ALA A 544 44.86 -1.09 -1.11
C ALA A 544 44.37 0.24 -1.72
N LYS A 545 43.31 0.20 -2.54
CA LYS A 545 42.74 1.42 -3.17
C LYS A 545 42.21 2.42 -2.13
N PHE A 546 41.58 1.95 -1.06
CA PHE A 546 41.06 2.82 0.01
C PHE A 546 42.15 3.56 0.79
N ARG A 547 43.35 2.95 0.95
CA ARG A 547 44.49 3.62 1.61
C ARG A 547 45.06 4.75 0.77
N THR A 548 45.18 4.58 -0.55
CA THR A 548 45.70 5.63 -1.45
C THR A 548 44.78 6.86 -1.46
N ILE A 549 43.47 6.66 -1.61
CA ILE A 549 42.50 7.77 -1.59
C ILE A 549 42.56 8.52 -0.24
N LYS A 550 42.81 7.80 0.87
CA LYS A 550 42.96 8.41 2.19
C LYS A 550 44.32 9.10 2.42
N SER A 551 45.40 8.73 1.73
CA SER A 551 46.67 9.47 1.83
C SER A 551 46.65 10.81 1.09
N ASP A 552 45.87 10.89 0.01
CA ASP A 552 45.81 12.07 -0.84
C ASP A 552 44.87 13.14 -0.25
N LEU A 553 43.80 12.73 0.45
CA LEU A 553 42.87 13.60 1.18
C LEU A 553 43.38 14.12 2.55
N ILE A 554 44.61 13.79 2.96
CA ILE A 554 45.21 14.23 4.24
C ILE A 554 46.46 15.10 3.97
N ARG A 555 46.49 15.80 2.82
CA ARG A 555 47.66 16.56 2.35
C ARG A 555 47.45 18.04 2.04
N ASP A 556 46.20 18.50 2.03
CA ASP A 556 45.81 19.90 1.81
C ASP A 556 44.99 20.45 3.01
N ASP A 557 45.57 20.34 4.22
CA ASP A 557 45.17 21.01 5.48
C ASP A 557 46.44 21.47 6.24
#